data_AF-A0A938GKR0-F1
#
_entry.id   AF-A0A938GKR0-F1
#
_cell.length_a   1.000
_cell.length_b   1.000
_cell.length_c   1.000
_cell.angle_alpha   90.00
_cell.angle_beta   90.00
_cell.angle_gamma   90.00
#
_symmetry.space_group_name_H-M   'P 1'
#
loop_
_entity.id
_entity.type
_entity.pdbx_description
1 polymer ?
#
loop_
_entity_poly.entity_id
_entity_poly.type
_entity_poly.pdbx_seq_one_letter_code
_entity_poly.pdbx_strand_id
1 'polypeptide(L)' 'MSHEIIVNLIGQTTTTEGLKIRAEIDRGKYPKGVKVSPEAMKKLALERDEFHGEWNYSLKPHLH' A
#
# COMPACT_ATOMS: atom_id res chain seq x y z
N MET A 1 -12.10 -22.58 2.26
CA MET A 1 -10.85 -22.03 2.84
C MET A 1 -11.22 -20.82 3.67
N SER A 2 -10.85 -20.77 4.96
CA SER A 2 -11.10 -19.58 5.79
C SER A 2 -9.99 -18.55 5.58
N HIS A 3 -10.32 -17.26 5.72
CA HIS A 3 -9.32 -16.18 5.69
C HIS A 3 -8.25 -16.37 6.76
N GLU A 4 -8.58 -17.01 7.90
CA GLU A 4 -7.63 -17.33 8.96
C GLU A 4 -6.53 -18.30 8.50
N ILE A 5 -6.87 -19.32 7.71
CA ILE A 5 -5.87 -20.25 7.17
C ILE A 5 -4.88 -19.51 6.24
N ILE A 6 -5.39 -18.60 5.42
CA ILE A 6 -4.55 -17.81 4.49
C ILE A 6 -3.63 -16.86 5.27
N VAL A 7 -4.16 -16.15 6.25
CA VAL A 7 -3.37 -15.23 7.09
C VAL A 7 -2.28 -15.98 7.87
N ASN A 8 -2.62 -17.13 8.45
CA ASN A 8 -1.64 -17.96 9.17
C ASN A 8 -0.52 -18.47 8.25
N LEU A 9 -0.85 -18.83 7.00
CA LEU A 9 0.14 -19.28 6.02
C LEU A 9 1.12 -18.15 5.65
N ILE A 10 0.62 -16.94 5.41
CA ILE A 10 1.47 -15.78 5.09
C ILE A 10 2.37 -15.45 6.28
N GLY A 11 1.81 -15.42 7.50
CA GLY A 11 2.56 -15.10 8.73
C GLY A 11 3.64 -16.11 9.10
N GLN A 12 3.62 -17.33 8.55
CA GLN A 12 4.69 -18.32 8.75
C GLN A 12 5.91 -18.08 7.84
N THR A 13 5.83 -17.14 6.90
CA THR A 13 6.94 -16.82 6.00
C THR A 13 8.07 -16.11 6.74
N THR A 14 9.31 -16.52 6.49
CA THR A 14 10.54 -15.88 7.00
C THR A 14 11.43 -15.53 5.81
N THR A 15 12.01 -14.33 5.81
CA THR A 15 12.95 -13.93 4.75
C THR A 15 14.26 -14.73 4.85
N THR A 16 15.05 -14.74 3.78
CA THR A 16 16.39 -15.36 3.77
C THR A 16 17.31 -14.78 4.86
N GLU A 17 17.09 -13.52 5.24
CA GLU A 17 17.83 -12.81 6.29
C GLU A 17 17.21 -12.97 7.69
N GLY A 18 16.15 -13.78 7.84
CA GLY A 18 15.57 -14.15 9.14
C GLY A 18 14.46 -13.23 9.66
N LEU A 19 13.95 -12.28 8.86
CA LEU A 19 12.82 -11.43 9.26
C LEU A 19 11.51 -12.21 9.22
N LYS A 20 10.70 -12.11 10.28
CA LYS A 20 9.38 -12.73 10.36
C LYS A 20 8.30 -11.80 9.79
N ILE A 21 7.37 -12.37 9.01
CA ILE A 21 6.23 -11.63 8.47
C ILE A 21 5.07 -11.65 9.47
N ARG A 22 4.42 -10.50 9.66
CA ARG A 22 3.14 -10.40 10.39
C ARG A 22 2.03 -10.18 9.38
N ALA A 23 1.01 -11.03 9.43
CA ALA A 23 -0.20 -10.91 8.62
C ALA A 23 -1.42 -10.90 9.54
N GLU A 24 -2.41 -10.08 9.22
CA GLU A 24 -3.66 -9.99 9.96
C GLU A 24 -4.82 -9.61 9.05
N ILE A 25 -6.04 -9.99 9.45
CA ILE A 25 -7.25 -9.58 8.74
C ILE A 25 -7.57 -8.14 9.16
N ASP A 26 -7.41 -7.20 8.24
CA ASP A 26 -7.95 -5.87 8.42
C ASP A 26 -9.48 -5.88 8.23
N ARG A 27 -10.20 -5.53 9.31
CA ARG A 27 -11.66 -5.39 9.32
C ARG A 27 -12.11 -3.94 9.21
N GLY A 28 -11.19 -3.03 8.92
CA GLY A 28 -11.44 -1.61 8.71
C GLY A 28 -12.50 -1.40 7.63
N LYS A 29 -13.38 -0.43 7.87
CA LYS A 29 -14.32 0.04 6.87
C LYS A 29 -13.64 1.15 6.08
N TYR A 30 -13.40 0.90 4.81
CA TYR A 30 -12.81 1.88 3.88
C TYR A 30 -13.91 2.41 2.95
N PRO A 31 -14.55 3.55 3.29
CA PRO A 31 -15.58 4.12 2.44
C PRO A 31 -14.96 4.49 1.09
N LYS A 32 -15.52 3.94 0.01
CA LYS A 32 -15.11 4.24 -1.36
C LYS A 32 -15.66 5.59 -1.80
N GLY A 33 -14.96 6.27 -2.71
CA GLY A 33 -15.52 7.40 -3.45
C GLY A 33 -15.20 8.79 -2.90
N VAL A 34 -14.15 8.95 -2.08
CA VAL A 34 -13.59 10.28 -1.82
C VAL A 34 -13.01 10.80 -3.14
N LYS A 35 -13.75 11.67 -3.82
CA LYS A 35 -13.30 12.31 -5.05
C LYS A 35 -12.33 13.43 -4.70
N VAL A 36 -11.07 13.23 -5.04
CA VAL A 36 -10.05 14.29 -5.01
C VAL A 36 -10.10 15.01 -6.36
N SER A 37 -10.06 16.35 -6.35
CA SER A 37 -10.04 17.10 -7.61
C SER A 37 -8.72 16.86 -8.37
N PRO A 38 -8.73 16.92 -9.71
CA PRO A 38 -7.49 16.81 -10.50
C PRO A 38 -6.44 17.86 -10.10
N GLU A 39 -6.88 19.06 -9.72
CA GLU A 39 -6.00 20.14 -9.27
C GLU A 39 -5.31 19.81 -7.94
N ALA A 40 -6.03 19.21 -6.99
CA ALA A 40 -5.43 18.79 -5.72
C ALA A 40 -4.40 17.68 -5.94
N MET A 41 -4.67 16.71 -6.82
CA MET A 41 -3.69 15.68 -7.18
C MET A 41 -2.45 16.26 -7.88
N LYS A 42 -2.61 17.27 -8.74
CA LYS A 42 -1.48 17.94 -9.42
C LYS A 42 -0.56 18.71 -8.46
N LYS A 43 -1.05 19.13 -7.28
CA LYS A 43 -0.23 19.80 -6.26
C LYS A 43 0.69 18.84 -5.52
N LEU A 44 0.43 17.54 -5.57
CA LEU A 44 1.29 16.55 -4.95
C LEU A 44 2.60 16.44 -5.74
N ALA A 45 3.73 16.41 -5.03
CA ALA A 45 5.04 16.19 -5.64
C ALA A 45 5.24 14.68 -5.91
N LEU A 46 4.42 14.14 -6.82
CA LEU A 46 4.44 12.74 -7.20
C LEU A 46 5.45 12.52 -8.33
N GLU A 47 6.39 11.60 -8.11
CA GLU A 47 7.23 11.02 -9.14
C GLU A 47 6.69 9.63 -9.45
N ARG A 48 6.29 9.40 -10.70
CA ARG A 48 5.75 8.11 -11.14
C ARG A 48 6.87 7.21 -11.62
N ASP A 49 6.80 5.95 -11.25
CA ASP A 49 7.75 4.93 -11.71
C ASP A 49 7.54 4.59 -13.19
N GLU A 50 8.61 4.17 -13.87
CA GLU A 50 8.52 3.70 -15.26
C GLU A 50 7.76 2.38 -15.34
N PHE A 51 7.89 1.53 -14.32
CA PHE A 51 7.11 0.31 -14.18
C PHE A 51 5.81 0.62 -13.46
N HIS A 52 4.74 0.76 -14.25
CA HIS A 52 3.38 0.99 -13.74
C HIS A 52 3.22 2.23 -12.84
N GLY A 53 3.63 3.38 -13.35
CA GLY A 53 3.50 4.67 -12.68
C GLY A 53 2.07 5.07 -12.26
N GLU A 54 1.04 4.39 -12.75
CA GLU A 54 -0.33 4.60 -12.25
C GLU A 54 -0.55 4.12 -10.81
N TRP A 55 0.25 3.17 -10.32
CA TRP A 55 0.19 2.69 -8.94
C TRP A 55 1.54 2.74 -8.21
N ASN A 56 2.66 2.68 -8.93
CA ASN A 56 4.00 2.87 -8.38
C ASN A 56 4.41 4.34 -8.47
N TYR A 57 4.48 5.01 -7.33
CA TYR A 57 4.92 6.40 -7.27
C TYR A 57 5.62 6.70 -5.96
N SER A 58 6.50 7.69 -6.00
CA SER A 58 7.13 8.31 -4.83
C SER A 58 6.51 9.67 -4.56
N LEU A 59 6.16 9.95 -3.31
CA LEU A 59 5.72 11.27 -2.87
C LEU A 59 6.90 12.00 -2.22
N LYS A 60 7.38 13.08 -2.86
CA LYS A 60 8.47 13.88 -2.33
C LYS A 60 7.96 14.95 -1.35
N PRO A 61 8.74 15.30 -0.31
CA PRO A 61 8.43 16.43 0.53
C PRO A 61 8.48 17.72 -0.30
N HIS A 62 7.57 18.65 -0.02
CA HIS A 62 7.71 20.02 -0.51
C HIS A 62 8.75 20.69 0.39
N LEU A 63 9.89 21.07 -0.17
CA LEU A 63 10.86 21.93 0.53
C LEU A 63 10.18 23.29 0.73
N HIS A 64 9.89 23.61 2.00
CA HIS A 64 9.36 24.89 2.43
C HIS A 64 10.47 25.91 2.63
#